data_AF-A0A1S1N584-F1
#
_entry.id   AF-A0A1S1N584-F1
#
_cell.length_a   1.000
_cell.length_b   1.000
_cell.length_c   1.000
_cell.angle_alpha   90.00
_cell.angle_beta   90.00
_cell.angle_gamma   90.00
#
_symmetry.space_group_name_H-M   'P 1'
#
loop_
_entity.id
_entity.type
_entity.pdbx_description
1 polymer ?
#
loop_
_entity_poly.entity_id
_entity_poly.type
_entity_poly.pdbx_seq_one_letter_code
_entity_poly.pdbx_strand_id
1 'polypeptide(L)'
;MFEANLVNLIQAFTIGVATLSIAILSAHKLYRTVIAFFVMVIFSAAFNLLEELNITRSIHLITPIFVLGFGPMLYLVVKSLTTQVKKYDLLHLLPMLLLLPFSHHTQAVILIGTVWRLIYAGLAVYRIYLFNQALDNYRSDAHEVTLRWLGWLVVIMTMTNAADLVRLNLQTLLPVFWNIFGQGLATLINITILILLTLKLNNEHAILKTLPRTQPDERENKGHECADDYQIIFAFIDQQMREKQWFLQPRLSLSELSQLTGIQMREVSRAINLARQLSFNDYVNSFRVEHIKTAMRTTPNKPMLVLAHEAGFSAKSSFNYSFKKQTGMTPSEFKNSL
;
A
#
# COMPACT_ATOMS: atom_id res chain seq x y z
N MET A 1 -42.96 -16.99 0.93
CA MET A 1 -41.99 -17.31 1.99
C MET A 1 -40.62 -17.00 1.43
N PHE A 2 -39.86 -16.08 2.01
CA PHE A 2 -38.50 -15.77 1.53
C PHE A 2 -37.60 -16.97 1.85
N GLU A 3 -37.31 -17.82 0.87
CA GLU A 3 -36.24 -18.81 1.03
C GLU A 3 -34.91 -18.06 1.01
N ALA A 4 -34.22 -18.06 2.15
CA ALA A 4 -32.88 -17.52 2.26
C ALA A 4 -31.91 -18.39 1.46
N ASN A 5 -31.75 -18.09 0.17
CA ASN A 5 -30.73 -18.70 -0.67
C ASN A 5 -29.33 -18.29 -0.15
N LEU A 6 -28.34 -19.18 -0.28
CA LEU A 6 -26.95 -18.97 0.14
C LEU A 6 -26.38 -17.63 -0.36
N VAL A 7 -26.76 -17.23 -1.58
CA VAL A 7 -26.36 -15.95 -2.19
C VAL A 7 -26.84 -14.75 -1.35
N ASN A 8 -28.09 -14.77 -0.87
CA ASN A 8 -28.65 -13.71 -0.04
C ASN A 8 -27.92 -13.58 1.30
N LEU A 9 -27.60 -14.72 1.92
CA LEU A 9 -26.81 -14.76 3.16
C LEU A 9 -25.41 -14.17 2.96
N ILE A 10 -24.77 -14.49 1.84
CA ILE A 10 -23.46 -13.96 1.45
C ILE A 10 -23.51 -12.43 1.27
N GLN A 11 -24.52 -11.89 0.59
CA GLN A 11 -24.68 -10.44 0.42
C GLN A 11 -24.93 -9.74 1.77
N ALA A 12 -25.81 -10.28 2.60
CA ALA A 12 -26.09 -9.75 3.93
C ALA A 12 -24.82 -9.74 4.81
N PHE A 13 -24.02 -10.83 4.77
CA PHE A 13 -22.76 -10.89 5.48
C PHE A 13 -21.73 -9.88 4.96
N THR A 14 -21.65 -9.69 3.65
CA THR A 14 -20.78 -8.68 3.02
C THR A 14 -21.15 -7.26 3.47
N ILE A 15 -22.45 -6.94 3.52
CA ILE A 15 -22.95 -5.66 4.05
C ILE A 15 -22.56 -5.51 5.53
N GLY A 16 -22.73 -6.55 6.35
CA GLY A 16 -22.35 -6.54 7.76
C GLY A 16 -20.87 -6.26 7.97
N VAL A 17 -19.99 -6.96 7.24
CA VAL A 17 -18.54 -6.75 7.29
C VAL A 17 -18.19 -5.33 6.88
N ALA A 18 -18.71 -4.83 5.75
CA ALA A 18 -18.43 -3.48 5.28
C ALA A 18 -18.93 -2.40 6.26
N THR A 19 -20.09 -2.61 6.89
CA THR A 19 -20.64 -1.69 7.90
C THR A 19 -19.76 -1.65 9.15
N LEU A 20 -19.31 -2.81 9.63
CA LEU A 20 -18.37 -2.90 10.75
C LEU A 20 -17.03 -2.24 10.42
N SER A 21 -16.51 -2.44 9.21
CA SER A 21 -15.31 -1.77 8.72
C SER A 21 -15.44 -0.26 8.73
N ILE A 22 -16.59 0.28 8.31
CA ILE A 22 -16.87 1.71 8.38
C ILE A 22 -16.88 2.17 9.84
N ALA A 23 -17.57 1.47 10.73
CA ALA A 23 -17.64 1.83 12.14
C ALA A 23 -16.24 1.94 12.77
N ILE A 24 -15.38 0.94 12.55
CA ILE A 24 -13.99 0.90 13.03
C ILE A 24 -13.17 2.07 12.49
N LEU A 25 -13.25 2.35 11.19
CA LEU A 25 -12.39 3.33 10.52
C LEU A 25 -12.91 4.78 10.58
N SER A 26 -14.20 4.97 10.90
CA SER A 26 -14.88 6.28 10.91
C SER A 26 -14.28 7.31 11.88
N ALA A 27 -13.60 6.84 12.92
CA ALA A 27 -12.92 7.69 13.90
C ALA A 27 -11.80 8.55 13.27
N HIS A 28 -11.30 8.19 12.09
CA HIS A 28 -10.12 8.79 11.50
C HIS A 28 -10.39 9.43 10.14
N LYS A 29 -10.17 10.76 10.03
CA LYS A 29 -10.32 11.52 8.77
C LYS A 29 -9.47 10.98 7.61
N LEU A 30 -8.37 10.30 7.91
CA LEU A 30 -7.51 9.64 6.93
C LEU A 30 -8.28 8.63 6.06
N TYR A 31 -9.23 7.91 6.65
CA TYR A 31 -9.89 6.78 6.00
C TYR A 31 -11.16 7.16 5.24
N ARG A 32 -11.41 8.45 4.97
CA ARG A 32 -12.61 8.90 4.23
C ARG A 32 -12.79 8.20 2.88
N THR A 33 -11.72 8.04 2.10
CA THR A 33 -11.79 7.35 0.80
C THR A 33 -11.98 5.83 0.96
N VAL A 34 -11.40 5.26 2.01
CA VAL A 34 -11.59 3.83 2.36
C VAL A 34 -13.04 3.58 2.77
N ILE A 35 -13.63 4.48 3.57
CA ILE A 35 -15.04 4.45 3.96
C ILE A 35 -15.93 4.56 2.72
N ALA A 36 -15.62 5.46 1.78
CA ALA A 36 -16.35 5.56 0.52
C ALA A 36 -16.28 4.26 -0.31
N PHE A 37 -15.15 3.57 -0.30
CA PHE A 37 -15.02 2.25 -0.92
C PHE A 37 -15.92 1.21 -0.25
N PHE A 38 -15.97 1.15 1.09
CA PHE A 38 -16.89 0.27 1.81
C PHE A 38 -18.36 0.61 1.58
N VAL A 39 -18.71 1.90 1.48
CA VAL A 39 -20.06 2.34 1.11
C VAL A 39 -20.43 1.82 -0.28
N MET A 40 -19.52 1.86 -1.25
CA MET A 40 -19.75 1.29 -2.58
C MET A 40 -19.91 -0.24 -2.54
N VAL A 41 -19.16 -0.94 -1.67
CA VAL A 41 -19.35 -2.38 -1.43
C VAL A 41 -20.77 -2.66 -0.90
N ILE A 42 -21.23 -1.87 0.08
CA ILE A 42 -22.60 -2.00 0.63
C ILE A 42 -23.65 -1.79 -0.47
N PHE A 43 -23.52 -0.73 -1.27
CA PHE A 43 -24.45 -0.48 -2.37
C PHE A 43 -24.44 -1.64 -3.38
N SER A 44 -23.26 -2.10 -3.81
CA SER A 44 -23.17 -3.23 -4.74
C SER A 44 -23.82 -4.50 -4.19
N ALA A 45 -23.60 -4.82 -2.93
CA ALA A 45 -24.19 -5.99 -2.28
C ALA A 45 -25.71 -5.84 -2.08
N ALA A 46 -26.18 -4.64 -1.77
CA ALA A 46 -27.61 -4.34 -1.63
C ALA A 46 -28.35 -4.45 -2.97
N PHE A 47 -27.80 -3.90 -4.06
CA PHE A 47 -28.38 -4.06 -5.39
C PHE A 47 -28.40 -5.52 -5.84
N ASN A 48 -27.34 -6.28 -5.56
CA ASN A 48 -27.30 -7.72 -5.86
C ASN A 48 -28.39 -8.48 -5.08
N LEU A 49 -28.58 -8.17 -3.79
CA LEU A 49 -29.64 -8.75 -2.98
C LEU A 49 -31.05 -8.41 -3.53
N LEU A 50 -31.29 -7.15 -3.91
CA LEU A 50 -32.57 -6.73 -4.50
C LEU A 50 -32.86 -7.42 -5.84
N GLU A 51 -31.83 -7.65 -6.66
CA GLU A 51 -31.93 -8.35 -7.93
C GLU A 51 -32.26 -9.85 -7.73
N GLU A 52 -31.61 -10.50 -6.77
CA GLU A 52 -31.85 -11.91 -6.45
C GLU A 52 -33.27 -12.13 -5.88
N LEU A 53 -33.79 -11.16 -5.13
CA LEU A 53 -35.18 -11.15 -4.66
C LEU A 53 -36.21 -10.80 -5.73
N ASN A 54 -35.80 -10.64 -7.00
CA ASN A 54 -36.62 -10.20 -8.14
C ASN A 54 -37.32 -8.84 -7.94
N ILE A 55 -36.84 -8.01 -7.00
CA ILE A 55 -37.43 -6.69 -6.71
C ILE A 55 -37.06 -5.70 -7.82
N THR A 56 -35.79 -5.70 -8.23
CA THR A 56 -35.24 -4.77 -9.26
C THR A 56 -34.97 -5.45 -10.59
N ARG A 57 -34.92 -6.79 -10.62
CA ARG A 57 -34.56 -7.59 -11.80
C ARG A 57 -35.49 -7.39 -13.00
N SER A 58 -36.75 -7.03 -12.74
CA SER A 58 -37.76 -6.75 -13.78
C SER A 58 -37.57 -5.40 -14.48
N ILE A 59 -36.74 -4.50 -13.93
CA ILE A 59 -36.54 -3.15 -14.45
C ILE A 59 -35.14 -3.03 -15.08
N HIS A 60 -34.06 -3.27 -14.33
CA HIS A 60 -32.67 -3.28 -14.84
C HIS A 60 -31.70 -4.08 -13.93
N LEU A 61 -30.72 -4.77 -14.53
CA LEU A 61 -29.56 -5.35 -13.82
C LEU A 61 -28.52 -4.25 -13.59
N ILE A 62 -28.53 -3.66 -12.40
CA ILE A 62 -27.66 -2.55 -12.01
C ILE A 62 -26.32 -3.09 -11.48
N THR A 63 -26.29 -4.23 -10.81
CA THR A 63 -25.06 -4.81 -10.21
C THR A 63 -23.83 -4.80 -11.12
N PRO A 64 -23.90 -5.17 -12.41
CA PRO A 64 -22.75 -5.16 -13.32
C PRO A 64 -22.06 -3.79 -13.44
N ILE A 65 -22.78 -2.68 -13.24
CA ILE A 65 -22.21 -1.34 -13.35
C ILE A 65 -21.12 -1.08 -12.29
N PHE A 66 -21.22 -1.71 -11.12
CA PHE A 66 -20.25 -1.52 -10.05
C PHE A 66 -18.85 -2.02 -10.41
N VAL A 67 -18.73 -2.92 -11.39
CA VAL A 67 -17.41 -3.36 -11.92
C VAL A 67 -16.60 -2.17 -12.44
N LEU A 68 -17.26 -1.17 -13.06
CA LEU A 68 -16.62 0.07 -13.52
C LEU A 68 -16.21 0.99 -12.37
N GLY A 69 -16.85 0.89 -11.21
CA GLY A 69 -16.53 1.68 -10.01
C GLY A 69 -15.40 1.09 -9.17
N PHE A 70 -15.33 -0.24 -9.05
CA PHE A 70 -14.37 -0.92 -8.16
C PHE A 70 -12.90 -0.65 -8.51
N GLY A 71 -12.54 -0.61 -9.80
CA GLY A 71 -11.18 -0.27 -10.23
C GLY A 71 -10.74 1.12 -9.78
N PRO A 72 -11.42 2.19 -10.25
CA PRO A 72 -11.15 3.56 -9.81
C PRO A 72 -11.17 3.73 -8.29
N MET A 73 -12.15 3.17 -7.59
CA MET A 73 -12.21 3.31 -6.12
C MET A 73 -11.02 2.68 -5.42
N LEU A 74 -10.58 1.50 -5.86
CA LEU A 74 -9.38 0.86 -5.29
C LEU A 74 -8.14 1.72 -5.53
N TYR A 75 -8.00 2.30 -6.73
CA TYR A 75 -6.95 3.27 -7.01
C TYR A 75 -7.03 4.52 -6.14
N LEU A 76 -8.23 5.05 -5.90
CA LEU A 76 -8.42 6.21 -5.01
C LEU A 76 -8.09 5.89 -3.56
N VAL A 77 -8.39 4.67 -3.09
CA VAL A 77 -7.96 4.17 -1.77
C VAL A 77 -6.43 4.18 -1.69
N VAL A 78 -5.75 3.57 -2.65
CA VAL A 78 -4.28 3.57 -2.72
C VAL A 78 -3.73 5.00 -2.79
N LYS A 79 -4.35 5.87 -3.60
CA LYS A 79 -4.00 7.28 -3.70
C LYS A 79 -4.12 8.00 -2.37
N SER A 80 -5.18 7.75 -1.60
CA SER A 80 -5.44 8.38 -0.30
C SER A 80 -4.45 7.97 0.80
N LEU A 81 -3.90 6.76 0.70
CA LEU A 81 -2.92 6.24 1.65
C LEU A 81 -1.48 6.67 1.30
N THR A 82 -1.22 6.95 0.03
CA THR A 82 0.11 7.37 -0.47
C THR A 82 0.27 8.88 -0.58
N THR A 83 -0.82 9.61 -0.89
CA THR A 83 -0.82 11.04 -1.23
C THR A 83 -2.19 11.66 -0.96
N GLN A 84 -2.37 12.94 -1.28
CA GLN A 84 -3.68 13.58 -1.20
C GLN A 84 -4.58 13.25 -2.41
N VAL A 85 -5.84 12.91 -2.13
CA VAL A 85 -6.90 12.82 -3.15
C VAL A 85 -7.48 14.21 -3.38
N LYS A 86 -7.54 14.64 -4.64
CA LYS A 86 -8.10 15.92 -5.06
C LYS A 86 -9.51 15.72 -5.61
N LYS A 87 -10.32 16.79 -5.63
CA LYS A 87 -11.73 16.70 -6.06
C LYS A 87 -11.90 16.15 -7.48
N TYR A 88 -11.02 16.52 -8.41
CA TYR A 88 -11.07 16.04 -9.79
C TYR A 88 -10.75 14.55 -9.93
N ASP A 89 -10.15 13.91 -8.93
CA ASP A 89 -9.91 12.46 -8.96
C ASP A 89 -11.24 11.67 -8.90
N LEU A 90 -12.33 12.29 -8.44
CA LEU A 90 -13.67 11.68 -8.48
C LEU A 90 -14.19 11.51 -9.91
N LEU A 91 -13.64 12.23 -10.89
CA LEU A 91 -14.01 12.07 -12.31
C LEU A 91 -13.66 10.66 -12.83
N HIS A 92 -12.75 9.94 -12.18
CA HIS A 92 -12.46 8.54 -12.52
C HIS A 92 -13.67 7.60 -12.31
N LEU A 93 -14.69 8.02 -11.53
CA LEU A 93 -15.95 7.31 -11.34
C LEU A 93 -17.03 7.68 -12.38
N LEU A 94 -16.79 8.71 -13.20
CA LEU A 94 -17.76 9.17 -14.19
C LEU A 94 -18.18 8.06 -15.19
N PRO A 95 -17.29 7.18 -15.68
CA PRO A 95 -17.68 6.10 -16.58
C PRO A 95 -18.73 5.14 -15.99
N MET A 96 -18.70 4.91 -14.66
CA MET A 96 -19.72 4.10 -13.99
C MET A 96 -21.11 4.74 -14.09
N LEU A 97 -21.19 6.07 -13.95
CA LEU A 97 -22.46 6.80 -14.04
C LEU A 97 -22.95 6.92 -15.49
N LEU A 98 -22.04 7.20 -16.43
CA LEU A 98 -22.38 7.36 -17.84
C LEU A 98 -22.87 6.06 -18.49
N LEU A 99 -22.38 4.91 -18.03
CA LEU A 99 -22.77 3.61 -18.58
C LEU A 99 -24.02 3.01 -17.93
N LEU A 100 -24.62 3.67 -16.93
CA LEU A 100 -25.82 3.19 -16.23
C LEU A 100 -27.03 2.96 -17.16
N PRO A 101 -27.34 3.83 -18.14
CA PRO A 101 -28.42 3.59 -19.11
C PRO A 101 -28.17 2.36 -20.01
N PHE A 102 -26.91 1.94 -20.16
CA PHE A 102 -26.50 0.79 -20.97
C PHE A 102 -26.43 -0.51 -20.16
N SER A 103 -26.97 -0.52 -18.94
CA SER A 103 -27.01 -1.70 -18.05
C SER A 103 -27.67 -2.93 -18.68
N HIS A 104 -28.56 -2.75 -19.67
CA HIS A 104 -29.16 -3.85 -20.42
C HIS A 104 -28.14 -4.61 -21.31
N HIS A 105 -27.02 -3.99 -21.68
CA HIS A 105 -25.91 -4.62 -22.38
C HIS A 105 -24.90 -5.25 -21.40
N THR A 106 -25.38 -6.14 -20.54
CA THR A 106 -24.62 -6.71 -19.41
C THR A 106 -23.23 -7.23 -19.80
N GLN A 107 -23.11 -7.99 -20.89
CA GLN A 107 -21.82 -8.55 -21.32
C GLN A 107 -20.81 -7.47 -21.71
N ALA A 108 -21.25 -6.43 -22.43
CA ALA A 108 -20.40 -5.32 -22.83
C ALA A 108 -19.95 -4.51 -21.59
N VAL A 109 -20.87 -4.23 -20.65
CA VAL A 109 -20.56 -3.53 -19.40
C VAL A 109 -19.54 -4.31 -18.57
N ILE A 110 -19.70 -5.64 -18.44
CA ILE A 110 -18.75 -6.50 -17.72
C ILE A 110 -17.37 -6.49 -18.41
N LEU A 111 -17.33 -6.59 -19.74
CA LEU A 111 -16.08 -6.57 -20.50
C LEU A 111 -15.34 -5.24 -20.33
N ILE A 112 -16.03 -4.12 -20.59
CA ILE A 112 -15.46 -2.77 -20.45
C ILE A 112 -15.03 -2.54 -18.99
N GLY A 113 -15.88 -2.90 -18.03
CA GLY A 113 -15.59 -2.80 -16.60
C GLY A 113 -14.37 -3.61 -16.18
N THR A 114 -14.19 -4.81 -16.75
CA THR A 114 -13.03 -5.65 -16.46
C THR A 114 -11.74 -5.02 -16.98
N VAL A 115 -11.72 -4.56 -18.24
CA VAL A 115 -10.57 -3.87 -18.81
C VAL A 115 -10.23 -2.61 -18.00
N TRP A 116 -11.25 -1.82 -17.67
CA TRP A 116 -11.13 -0.63 -16.83
C TRP A 116 -10.50 -0.98 -15.47
N ARG A 117 -11.00 -2.01 -14.80
CA ARG A 117 -10.46 -2.48 -13.51
C ARG A 117 -9.01 -2.93 -13.60
N LEU A 118 -8.60 -3.63 -14.65
CA LEU A 118 -7.21 -4.05 -14.85
C LEU A 118 -6.28 -2.84 -15.01
N ILE A 119 -6.70 -1.82 -15.75
CA ILE A 119 -5.95 -0.56 -15.90
C ILE A 119 -5.72 0.09 -14.52
N TYR A 120 -6.78 0.25 -13.71
CA TYR A 120 -6.63 0.84 -12.38
C TYR A 120 -5.87 -0.03 -11.39
N ALA A 121 -5.93 -1.35 -11.50
CA ALA A 121 -5.08 -2.25 -10.72
C ALA A 121 -3.59 -2.03 -11.03
N GLY A 122 -3.24 -1.90 -12.31
CA GLY A 122 -1.88 -1.55 -12.74
C GLY A 122 -1.43 -0.17 -12.22
N LEU A 123 -2.28 0.85 -12.35
CA LEU A 123 -2.02 2.19 -11.83
C LEU A 123 -1.86 2.20 -10.30
N ALA A 124 -2.65 1.39 -9.59
CA ALA A 124 -2.56 1.25 -8.14
C ALA A 124 -1.23 0.62 -7.72
N VAL A 125 -0.83 -0.50 -8.34
CA VAL A 125 0.45 -1.16 -8.07
C VAL A 125 1.63 -0.24 -8.40
N TYR A 126 1.58 0.43 -9.55
CA TYR A 126 2.61 1.39 -9.95
C TYR A 126 2.76 2.54 -8.93
N ARG A 127 1.64 3.07 -8.42
CA ARG A 127 1.66 4.10 -7.39
C ARG A 127 2.27 3.61 -6.07
N ILE A 128 1.96 2.37 -5.66
CA ILE A 128 2.54 1.76 -4.46
C ILE A 128 4.05 1.58 -4.63
N TYR A 129 4.49 1.16 -5.82
CA TYR A 129 5.91 1.05 -6.14
C TYR A 129 6.63 2.40 -6.00
N LEU A 130 6.13 3.44 -6.67
CA LEU A 130 6.70 4.79 -6.60
C LEU A 130 6.71 5.33 -5.16
N PHE A 131 5.64 5.10 -4.40
CA PHE A 131 5.56 5.53 -3.01
C PHE A 131 6.60 4.84 -2.12
N ASN A 132 6.78 3.52 -2.27
CA ASN A 132 7.79 2.79 -1.50
C ASN A 132 9.21 3.24 -1.85
N GLN A 133 9.49 3.54 -3.14
CA GLN A 133 10.77 4.10 -3.55
C GLN A 133 11.01 5.49 -2.92
N ALA A 134 9.97 6.33 -2.85
CA ALA A 134 10.06 7.62 -2.19
C ALA A 134 10.31 7.49 -0.68
N LEU A 135 9.72 6.47 -0.02
CA LEU A 135 9.99 6.19 1.40
C LEU A 135 11.46 5.85 1.67
N ASP A 136 12.08 5.04 0.81
CA ASP A 136 13.51 4.70 0.93
C ASP A 136 14.40 5.96 0.85
N ASN A 137 13.98 6.99 0.11
CA ASN A 137 14.69 8.26 0.02
C ASN A 137 14.34 9.26 1.14
N TYR A 138 13.33 8.96 1.97
CA TYR A 138 12.86 9.89 3.00
C TYR A 138 13.10 9.42 4.43
N ARG A 139 13.17 8.12 4.71
CA ARG A 139 13.23 7.60 6.10
C ARG A 139 14.19 6.43 6.27
N SER A 140 14.83 6.36 7.43
CA SER A 140 15.71 5.25 7.82
C SER A 140 14.97 3.96 8.23
N ASP A 141 13.66 4.03 8.50
CA ASP A 141 12.77 2.90 8.83
C ASP A 141 11.83 2.52 7.68
N ALA A 142 12.16 2.91 6.44
CA ALA A 142 11.31 2.72 5.26
C ALA A 142 10.78 1.28 5.10
N HIS A 143 11.61 0.26 5.38
CA HIS A 143 11.23 -1.15 5.31
C HIS A 143 10.02 -1.52 6.21
N GLU A 144 9.87 -0.88 7.36
CA GLU A 144 8.79 -1.15 8.33
C GLU A 144 7.45 -0.59 7.88
N VAL A 145 7.51 0.50 7.10
CA VAL A 145 6.34 1.33 6.78
C VAL A 145 5.92 1.21 5.32
N THR A 146 6.49 0.24 4.58
CA THR A 146 6.14 0.02 3.17
C THR A 146 4.69 -0.44 3.00
N LEU A 147 4.07 -0.02 1.89
CA LEU A 147 2.72 -0.44 1.51
C LEU A 147 2.70 -1.66 0.59
N ARG A 148 3.74 -2.49 0.61
CA ARG A 148 3.82 -3.71 -0.23
C ARG A 148 2.66 -4.68 0.02
N TRP A 149 2.18 -4.76 1.26
CA TRP A 149 1.01 -5.56 1.62
C TRP A 149 -0.24 -5.14 0.86
N LEU A 150 -0.43 -3.84 0.64
CA LEU A 150 -1.57 -3.31 -0.10
C LEU A 150 -1.46 -3.69 -1.58
N GLY A 151 -0.24 -3.72 -2.12
CA GLY A 151 0.03 -4.20 -3.48
C GLY A 151 -0.37 -5.67 -3.65
N TRP A 152 0.02 -6.53 -2.71
CA TRP A 152 -0.42 -7.93 -2.71
C TRP A 152 -1.93 -8.08 -2.61
N LEU A 153 -2.61 -7.27 -1.78
CA LEU A 153 -4.08 -7.28 -1.74
C LEU A 153 -4.69 -6.91 -3.09
N VAL A 154 -4.19 -5.86 -3.77
CA VAL A 154 -4.66 -5.48 -5.11
C VAL A 154 -4.45 -6.61 -6.12
N VAL A 155 -3.27 -7.24 -6.11
CA VAL A 155 -2.94 -8.36 -7.02
C VAL A 155 -3.86 -9.55 -6.76
N ILE A 156 -4.00 -9.99 -5.51
CA ILE A 156 -4.86 -11.13 -5.15
C ILE A 156 -6.30 -10.83 -5.52
N MET A 157 -6.82 -9.64 -5.16
CA MET A 157 -8.18 -9.22 -5.54
C MET A 157 -8.36 -9.25 -7.06
N THR A 158 -7.40 -8.77 -7.83
CA THR A 158 -7.45 -8.78 -9.30
C THR A 158 -7.47 -10.21 -9.85
N MET A 159 -6.64 -11.11 -9.31
CA MET A 159 -6.58 -12.51 -9.72
C MET A 159 -7.85 -13.27 -9.38
N THR A 160 -8.41 -13.11 -8.18
CA THR A 160 -9.68 -13.72 -7.78
C THR A 160 -10.82 -13.27 -8.69
N ASN A 161 -10.86 -11.98 -9.01
CA ASN A 161 -11.87 -11.42 -9.91
C ASN A 161 -11.71 -11.87 -11.38
N ALA A 162 -10.48 -12.06 -11.85
CA ALA A 162 -10.21 -12.61 -13.18
C ALA A 162 -10.64 -14.08 -13.25
N ALA A 163 -10.33 -14.88 -12.21
CA ALA A 163 -10.78 -16.26 -12.10
C ALA A 163 -12.31 -16.37 -12.06
N ASP A 164 -12.98 -15.48 -11.32
CA ASP A 164 -14.45 -15.44 -11.28
C ASP A 164 -15.06 -15.09 -12.64
N LEU A 165 -14.44 -14.19 -13.40
CA LEU A 165 -14.87 -13.89 -14.77
C LEU A 165 -14.74 -15.12 -15.69
N VAL A 166 -13.65 -15.87 -15.59
CA VAL A 166 -13.47 -17.12 -16.35
C VAL A 166 -14.57 -18.12 -15.98
N ARG A 167 -14.83 -18.31 -14.67
CA ARG A 167 -15.93 -19.16 -14.19
C ARG A 167 -17.28 -18.74 -14.76
N LEU A 168 -17.60 -17.44 -14.75
CA LEU A 168 -18.86 -16.92 -15.28
C LEU A 168 -19.04 -17.20 -16.78
N ASN A 169 -17.96 -17.12 -17.58
CA ASN A 169 -18.02 -17.43 -19.01
C ASN A 169 -18.11 -18.95 -19.28
N LEU A 170 -17.59 -19.78 -18.38
CA LEU A 170 -17.65 -21.24 -18.46
C LEU A 170 -18.88 -21.82 -17.74
N GLN A 171 -19.80 -20.99 -17.23
CA GLN A 171 -20.90 -21.45 -16.36
C GLN A 171 -21.80 -22.52 -16.98
N THR A 172 -21.97 -22.51 -18.30
CA THR A 172 -22.80 -23.49 -19.04
C THR A 172 -22.11 -24.84 -19.20
N LEU A 173 -20.77 -24.87 -19.07
CA LEU A 173 -19.94 -26.07 -19.18
C LEU A 173 -19.59 -26.65 -17.81
N LEU A 174 -19.68 -25.85 -16.75
CA LEU A 174 -19.34 -26.26 -15.39
C LEU A 174 -20.50 -26.98 -14.71
N PRO A 175 -20.24 -28.12 -14.02
CA PRO A 175 -21.24 -28.71 -13.14
C PRO A 175 -21.72 -27.72 -12.09
N VAL A 176 -23.01 -27.77 -11.75
CA VAL A 176 -23.66 -26.83 -10.80
C VAL A 176 -22.88 -26.70 -9.49
N PHE A 177 -22.40 -27.83 -8.96
CA PHE A 177 -21.58 -27.86 -7.74
C PHE A 177 -20.33 -26.97 -7.86
N TRP A 178 -19.53 -27.14 -8.91
CA TRP A 178 -18.31 -26.37 -9.13
C TRP A 178 -18.59 -24.89 -9.36
N ASN A 179 -19.72 -24.57 -9.99
CA ASN A 179 -20.13 -23.19 -10.21
C ASN A 179 -20.46 -22.48 -8.88
N ILE A 180 -21.28 -23.10 -8.03
CA ILE A 180 -21.66 -22.57 -6.70
C ILE A 180 -20.44 -22.51 -5.78
N PHE A 181 -19.62 -23.57 -5.75
CA PHE A 181 -18.41 -23.62 -4.95
C PHE A 181 -17.43 -22.51 -5.34
N GLY A 182 -17.20 -22.30 -6.64
CA GLY A 182 -16.33 -21.24 -7.14
C GLY A 182 -16.82 -19.83 -6.74
N GLN A 183 -18.12 -19.57 -6.84
CA GLN A 183 -18.72 -18.31 -6.38
C GLN A 183 -18.54 -18.10 -4.88
N GLY A 184 -18.80 -19.14 -4.08
CA GLY A 184 -18.63 -19.10 -2.62
C GLY A 184 -17.17 -18.83 -2.23
N LEU A 185 -16.22 -19.53 -2.86
CA LEU A 185 -14.79 -19.36 -2.62
C LEU A 185 -14.30 -17.96 -3.00
N ALA A 186 -14.67 -17.46 -4.18
CA ALA A 186 -14.32 -16.11 -4.61
C ALA A 186 -14.84 -15.04 -3.64
N THR A 187 -16.07 -15.21 -3.16
CA THR A 187 -16.67 -14.28 -2.20
C THR A 187 -16.00 -14.35 -0.84
N LEU A 188 -15.70 -15.54 -0.33
CA LEU A 188 -14.96 -15.74 0.92
C LEU A 188 -13.59 -15.05 0.89
N ILE A 189 -12.87 -15.19 -0.24
CA ILE A 189 -11.59 -14.50 -0.44
C ILE A 189 -11.78 -12.98 -0.41
N ASN A 190 -12.76 -12.45 -1.13
CA ASN A 190 -13.04 -11.00 -1.14
C ASN A 190 -13.38 -10.46 0.26
N ILE A 191 -14.22 -11.16 1.03
CA ILE A 191 -14.55 -10.77 2.41
C ILE A 191 -13.31 -10.83 3.31
N THR A 192 -12.48 -11.85 3.15
CA THR A 192 -11.21 -11.96 3.89
C THR A 192 -10.30 -10.77 3.58
N ILE A 193 -10.19 -10.35 2.31
CA ILE A 193 -9.44 -9.16 1.90
C ILE A 193 -9.99 -7.89 2.57
N LEU A 194 -11.31 -7.71 2.62
CA LEU A 194 -11.96 -6.57 3.28
C LEU A 194 -11.66 -6.53 4.80
N ILE A 195 -11.70 -7.69 5.46
CA ILE A 195 -11.36 -7.83 6.88
C ILE A 195 -9.87 -7.49 7.10
N LEU A 196 -8.97 -8.09 6.31
CA LEU A 196 -7.53 -7.84 6.42
C LEU A 196 -7.18 -6.38 6.15
N LEU A 197 -7.81 -5.74 5.17
CA LEU A 197 -7.67 -4.31 4.91
C LEU A 197 -8.06 -3.49 6.14
N THR A 198 -9.20 -3.80 6.76
CA THR A 198 -9.72 -3.10 7.94
C THR A 198 -8.77 -3.25 9.13
N LEU A 199 -8.40 -4.49 9.47
CA LEU A 199 -7.54 -4.78 10.61
C LEU A 199 -6.16 -4.12 10.45
N LYS A 200 -5.59 -4.19 9.24
CA LYS A 200 -4.27 -3.64 8.98
C LYS A 200 -4.27 -2.11 9.05
N LEU A 201 -5.27 -1.44 8.47
CA LEU A 201 -5.41 0.01 8.57
C LEU A 201 -5.66 0.48 10.00
N ASN A 202 -6.43 -0.26 10.79
CA ASN A 202 -6.67 0.07 12.19
C ASN A 202 -5.38 -0.06 13.02
N ASN A 203 -4.67 -1.19 12.87
CA ASN A 203 -3.45 -1.48 13.63
C ASN A 203 -2.29 -0.53 13.26
N GLU A 204 -2.15 -0.16 12.00
CA GLU A 204 -1.06 0.71 11.52
C GLU A 204 -1.43 2.20 11.48
N HIS A 205 -2.56 2.62 12.07
CA HIS A 205 -3.05 4.00 11.98
C HIS A 205 -2.02 5.05 12.39
N ALA A 206 -1.36 4.83 13.53
CA ALA A 206 -0.34 5.74 14.05
C ALA A 206 0.82 5.90 13.06
N ILE A 207 1.26 4.81 12.43
CA ILE A 207 2.36 4.79 11.46
C ILE A 207 1.92 5.50 10.17
N LEU A 208 0.75 5.15 9.62
CA LEU A 208 0.22 5.72 8.38
C LEU A 208 0.01 7.24 8.46
N LYS A 209 -0.21 7.79 9.67
CA LYS A 209 -0.31 9.24 9.91
C LYS A 209 1.04 9.95 9.76
N THR A 210 2.16 9.27 10.01
CA THR A 210 3.52 9.84 9.93
C THR A 210 4.13 9.82 8.53
N LEU A 211 3.44 9.19 7.56
CA LEU A 211 3.97 9.04 6.22
C LEU A 211 4.01 10.39 5.48
N PRO A 212 5.07 10.69 4.70
CA PRO A 212 5.10 11.86 3.84
C PRO A 212 4.02 11.73 2.76
N ARG A 213 2.99 12.59 2.78
CA ARG A 213 1.89 12.59 1.80
C ARG A 213 2.02 13.62 0.70
N THR A 214 3.09 14.40 0.75
CA THR A 214 3.52 15.36 -0.25
C THR A 214 4.85 14.84 -0.79
N GLN A 215 4.94 14.68 -2.11
CA GLN A 215 6.24 14.49 -2.75
C GLN A 215 7.06 15.77 -2.48
N PRO A 216 8.36 15.67 -2.15
CA PRO A 216 9.23 16.83 -2.20
C PRO A 216 9.13 17.41 -3.62
N ASP A 217 8.83 18.71 -3.69
CA ASP A 217 8.55 19.39 -4.95
C ASP A 217 9.80 19.33 -5.86
N GLU A 218 9.77 18.45 -6.87
CA GLU A 218 10.84 18.38 -7.89
C GLU A 218 10.84 19.62 -8.81
N ARG A 219 9.89 20.54 -8.64
CA ARG A 219 9.64 21.65 -9.57
C ARG A 219 10.42 22.92 -9.31
N GLU A 220 11.12 23.07 -8.18
CA GLU A 220 11.93 24.28 -7.93
C GLU A 220 13.37 24.14 -8.48
N ASN A 221 13.71 25.05 -9.40
CA ASN A 221 15.02 25.32 -10.00
C ASN A 221 15.88 24.14 -10.49
N LYS A 222 15.94 24.00 -11.81
CA LYS A 222 17.12 23.52 -12.54
C LYS A 222 18.18 24.64 -12.59
N GLY A 223 18.71 25.02 -11.42
CA GLY A 223 19.92 25.84 -11.36
C GLY A 223 21.11 25.00 -11.83
N HIS A 224 22.02 25.60 -12.61
CA HIS A 224 23.30 25.02 -12.97
C HIS A 224 24.16 24.90 -11.70
N GLU A 225 23.98 23.82 -10.95
CA GLU A 225 24.84 23.47 -9.81
C GLU A 225 25.78 22.35 -10.25
N CYS A 226 27.08 22.55 -10.02
CA CYS A 226 28.11 21.63 -10.50
C CYS A 226 28.14 20.37 -9.63
N ALA A 227 28.59 19.24 -10.19
CA ALA A 227 28.70 17.99 -9.44
C ALA A 227 29.63 18.12 -8.20
N ASP A 228 30.62 19.01 -8.30
CA ASP A 228 31.60 19.29 -7.24
C ASP A 228 30.95 19.93 -6.00
N ASP A 229 29.93 20.77 -6.18
CA ASP A 229 29.22 21.43 -5.07
C ASP A 229 28.52 20.39 -4.17
N TYR A 230 27.94 19.36 -4.80
CA TYR A 230 27.28 18.25 -4.09
C TYR A 230 28.24 17.31 -3.38
N GLN A 231 29.50 17.18 -3.85
CA GLN A 231 30.52 16.42 -3.13
C GLN A 231 30.92 17.12 -1.82
N ILE A 232 31.03 18.44 -1.82
CA ILE A 232 31.33 19.22 -0.61
C ILE A 232 30.18 19.10 0.39
N ILE A 233 28.94 19.26 -0.07
CA ILE A 233 27.73 19.07 0.74
C ILE A 233 27.71 17.65 1.35
N PHE A 234 27.96 16.62 0.53
CA PHE A 234 28.00 15.25 1.01
C PHE A 234 29.11 15.03 2.06
N ALA A 235 30.32 15.54 1.83
CA ALA A 235 31.43 15.39 2.76
C ALA A 235 31.10 16.01 4.13
N PHE A 236 30.48 17.21 4.14
CA PHE A 236 29.99 17.83 5.37
C PHE A 236 28.94 16.97 6.08
N ILE A 237 27.93 16.48 5.35
CA ILE A 237 26.89 15.61 5.91
C ILE A 237 27.50 14.32 6.49
N ASP A 238 28.42 13.68 5.77
CA ASP A 238 29.06 12.43 6.19
C ASP A 238 29.91 12.61 7.46
N GLN A 239 30.64 13.72 7.54
CA GLN A 239 31.39 14.09 8.73
C GLN A 239 30.45 14.30 9.92
N GLN A 240 29.41 15.11 9.77
CA GLN A 240 28.46 15.38 10.87
C GLN A 240 27.71 14.11 11.31
N MET A 241 27.33 13.24 10.36
CA MET A 241 26.69 11.95 10.65
C MET A 241 27.59 11.05 11.52
N ARG A 242 28.91 11.04 11.27
CA ARG A 242 29.90 10.28 12.06
C ARG A 242 30.15 10.89 13.43
N GLU A 243 30.43 12.19 13.47
CA GLU A 243 30.81 12.89 14.70
C GLU A 243 29.66 12.97 15.71
N LYS A 244 28.45 13.27 15.24
CA LYS A 244 27.26 13.42 16.09
C LYS A 244 26.48 12.12 16.27
N GLN A 245 26.86 11.07 15.55
CA GLN A 245 26.21 9.75 15.56
C GLN A 245 24.69 9.81 15.34
N TRP A 246 24.21 10.72 14.49
CA TRP A 246 22.77 10.91 14.24
C TRP A 246 22.08 9.65 13.71
N PHE A 247 22.83 8.73 13.10
CA PHE A 247 22.31 7.43 12.66
C PHE A 247 21.75 6.57 13.80
N LEU A 248 22.15 6.81 15.06
CA LEU A 248 21.60 6.12 16.23
C LEU A 248 20.16 6.56 16.56
N GLN A 249 19.72 7.72 16.04
CA GLN A 249 18.34 8.19 16.23
C GLN A 249 17.36 7.24 15.52
N PRO A 250 16.39 6.64 16.23
CA PRO A 250 15.36 5.82 15.62
C PRO A 250 14.50 6.64 14.65
N ARG A 251 14.12 6.01 13.54
CA ARG A 251 13.22 6.61 12.52
C ARG A 251 13.69 7.95 11.94
N LEU A 252 14.99 8.24 12.01
CA LEU A 252 15.60 9.42 11.39
C LEU A 252 15.09 9.57 9.95
N SER A 253 14.60 10.75 9.64
CA SER A 253 14.04 11.15 8.36
C SER A 253 14.91 12.21 7.68
N LEU A 254 14.73 12.34 6.36
CA LEU A 254 15.40 13.35 5.55
C LEU A 254 15.06 14.77 6.03
N SER A 255 13.83 14.99 6.49
CA SER A 255 13.41 16.27 7.07
C SER A 255 14.16 16.59 8.37
N GLU A 256 14.36 15.60 9.24
CA GLU A 256 15.13 15.79 10.47
C GLU A 256 16.61 16.03 10.15
N LEU A 257 17.20 15.28 9.21
CA LEU A 257 18.59 15.53 8.81
C LEU A 257 18.76 16.92 8.19
N SER A 258 17.79 17.37 7.39
CA SER A 258 17.75 18.73 6.83
C SER A 258 17.74 19.79 7.93
N GLN A 259 16.94 19.61 8.99
CA GLN A 259 16.92 20.51 10.14
C GLN A 259 18.22 20.48 10.95
N LEU A 260 18.81 19.30 11.14
CA LEU A 260 20.07 19.11 11.88
C LEU A 260 21.27 19.74 11.17
N THR A 261 21.28 19.71 9.84
CA THR A 261 22.38 20.22 9.00
C THR A 261 22.17 21.67 8.55
N GLY A 262 20.94 22.17 8.56
CA GLY A 262 20.56 23.45 7.96
C GLY A 262 20.50 23.43 6.42
N ILE A 263 20.67 22.26 5.79
CA ILE A 263 20.70 22.08 4.33
C ILE A 263 19.32 21.64 3.86
N GLN A 264 18.87 22.09 2.69
CA GLN A 264 17.53 21.74 2.21
C GLN A 264 17.42 20.23 1.94
N MET A 265 16.25 19.63 2.25
CA MET A 265 16.01 18.19 2.06
C MET A 265 16.42 17.66 0.68
N ARG A 266 16.12 18.44 -0.38
CA ARG A 266 16.46 18.08 -1.75
C ARG A 266 17.96 18.03 -1.98
N GLU A 267 18.70 19.00 -1.44
CA GLU A 267 20.16 19.05 -1.55
C GLU A 267 20.78 17.88 -0.80
N VAL A 268 20.31 17.57 0.42
CA VAL A 268 20.73 16.40 1.19
C VAL A 268 20.52 15.10 0.41
N SER A 269 19.30 14.88 -0.11
CA SER A 269 18.98 13.67 -0.87
C SER A 269 19.82 13.56 -2.15
N ARG A 270 20.03 14.67 -2.85
CA ARG A 270 20.80 14.70 -4.10
C ARG A 270 22.30 14.49 -3.85
N ALA A 271 22.85 15.09 -2.79
CA ALA A 271 24.24 14.89 -2.38
C ALA A 271 24.53 13.41 -2.06
N ILE A 272 23.67 12.76 -1.26
CA ILE A 272 23.79 11.33 -0.94
C ILE A 272 23.72 10.48 -2.20
N ASN A 273 22.74 10.74 -3.07
CA ASN A 273 22.54 9.94 -4.27
C ASN A 273 23.71 10.08 -5.27
N LEU A 274 24.18 11.31 -5.53
CA LEU A 274 25.29 11.55 -6.44
C LEU A 274 26.61 10.99 -5.92
N ALA A 275 26.90 11.15 -4.63
CA ALA A 275 28.18 10.74 -4.05
C ALA A 275 28.29 9.23 -3.79
N ARG A 276 27.18 8.55 -3.47
CA ARG A 276 27.20 7.15 -3.02
C ARG A 276 26.31 6.21 -3.83
N GLN A 277 25.42 6.72 -4.69
CA GLN A 277 24.38 5.95 -5.38
C GLN A 277 23.48 5.15 -4.41
N LEU A 278 23.28 5.68 -3.21
CA LEU A 278 22.43 5.08 -2.17
C LEU A 278 21.14 5.87 -1.99
N SER A 279 20.11 5.19 -1.51
CA SER A 279 18.96 5.85 -0.90
C SER A 279 19.33 6.44 0.47
N PHE A 280 18.55 7.40 0.97
CA PHE A 280 18.72 7.92 2.33
C PHE A 280 18.63 6.80 3.38
N ASN A 281 17.70 5.86 3.20
CA ASN A 281 17.56 4.68 4.05
C ASN A 281 18.85 3.86 4.11
N ASP A 282 19.40 3.52 2.94
CA ASP A 282 20.62 2.72 2.83
C ASP A 282 21.83 3.46 3.39
N TYR A 283 21.90 4.77 3.15
CA TYR A 283 22.94 5.63 3.69
C TYR A 283 22.95 5.58 5.23
N VAL A 284 21.83 5.86 5.89
CA VAL A 284 21.75 5.84 7.37
C VAL A 284 22.01 4.42 7.90
N ASN A 285 21.39 3.41 7.29
CA ASN A 285 21.54 2.03 7.75
C ASN A 285 22.96 1.49 7.55
N SER A 286 23.76 2.05 6.62
CA SER A 286 25.18 1.69 6.48
C SER A 286 26.00 2.01 7.73
N PHE A 287 25.75 3.17 8.33
CA PHE A 287 26.38 3.52 9.61
C PHE A 287 25.91 2.60 10.73
N ARG A 288 24.60 2.30 10.79
CA ARG A 288 24.05 1.42 11.83
C ARG A 288 24.66 0.02 11.78
N VAL A 289 24.79 -0.57 10.59
CA VAL A 289 25.38 -1.91 10.42
C VAL A 289 26.86 -1.91 10.79
N GLU A 290 27.63 -0.90 10.37
CA GLU A 290 29.05 -0.80 10.75
C GLU A 290 29.22 -0.60 12.27
N HIS A 291 28.36 0.21 12.89
CA HIS A 291 28.34 0.39 14.34
C HIS A 291 28.08 -0.95 15.07
N ILE A 292 27.12 -1.74 14.58
CA ILE A 292 26.82 -3.06 15.15
C ILE A 292 27.99 -4.02 14.95
N LYS A 293 28.63 -4.06 13.77
CA LYS A 293 29.80 -4.93 13.53
C LYS A 293 30.93 -4.64 14.52
N THR A 294 31.22 -3.37 14.78
CA THR A 294 32.20 -2.98 15.80
C THR A 294 31.75 -3.43 17.19
N ALA A 295 30.47 -3.21 17.54
CA ALA A 295 29.92 -3.59 18.83
C ALA A 295 29.93 -5.12 19.08
N MET A 296 29.76 -5.94 18.02
CA MET A 296 29.87 -7.39 18.11
C MET A 296 31.28 -7.84 18.54
N ARG A 297 32.32 -7.12 18.10
CA ARG A 297 33.73 -7.43 18.44
C ARG A 297 34.09 -6.95 19.84
N THR A 298 33.57 -5.81 20.27
CA THR A 298 33.89 -5.22 21.59
C THR A 298 33.01 -5.75 22.72
N THR A 299 31.79 -6.20 22.43
CA THR A 299 30.81 -6.71 23.42
C THR A 299 30.17 -8.03 22.97
N PRO A 300 30.94 -9.12 22.82
CA PRO A 300 30.47 -10.36 22.19
C PRO A 300 29.27 -11.03 22.90
N ASN A 301 29.12 -10.81 24.20
CA ASN A 301 28.03 -11.37 25.00
C ASN A 301 26.71 -10.60 24.89
N LYS A 302 26.69 -9.42 24.25
CA LYS A 302 25.49 -8.59 24.17
C LYS A 302 24.46 -9.20 23.19
N PRO A 303 23.17 -9.25 23.55
CA PRO A 303 22.14 -9.78 22.65
C PRO A 303 22.01 -8.94 21.38
N MET A 304 21.88 -9.61 20.24
CA MET A 304 21.87 -8.95 18.91
C MET A 304 20.77 -7.90 18.77
N LEU A 305 19.58 -8.15 19.33
CA LEU A 305 18.48 -7.20 19.28
C LEU A 305 18.73 -5.95 20.11
N VAL A 306 19.50 -6.06 21.20
CA VAL A 306 19.89 -4.90 22.00
C VAL A 306 20.86 -4.03 21.21
N LEU A 307 21.85 -4.65 20.55
CA LEU A 307 22.77 -3.93 19.65
C LEU A 307 22.02 -3.24 18.50
N ALA A 308 21.04 -3.92 17.90
CA ALA A 308 20.23 -3.34 16.83
C ALA A 308 19.41 -2.15 17.33
N HIS A 309 18.79 -2.26 18.50
CA HIS A 309 18.00 -1.18 19.09
C HIS A 309 18.87 0.05 19.42
N GLU A 310 20.04 -0.18 20.02
CA GLU A 310 21.01 0.90 20.33
C GLU A 310 21.54 1.57 19.05
N ALA A 311 21.68 0.81 17.97
CA ALA A 311 22.05 1.35 16.67
C ALA A 311 20.91 2.12 15.98
N GLY A 312 19.72 2.22 16.57
CA GLY A 312 18.59 2.98 16.04
C GLY A 312 17.60 2.19 15.17
N PHE A 313 17.71 0.85 15.10
CA PHE A 313 16.70 0.03 14.42
C PHE A 313 15.41 -0.06 15.27
N SER A 314 14.27 0.26 14.66
CA SER A 314 12.96 0.22 15.32
C SER A 314 12.33 -1.18 15.32
N ALA A 315 12.73 -2.07 14.40
CA ALA A 315 12.27 -3.46 14.34
C ALA A 315 13.37 -4.45 13.94
N LYS A 316 13.24 -5.69 14.43
CA LYS A 316 14.10 -6.84 14.09
C LYS A 316 14.13 -7.12 12.58
N SER A 317 13.00 -6.99 11.89
CA SER A 317 12.89 -7.23 10.45
C SER A 317 13.78 -6.27 9.66
N SER A 318 13.74 -4.97 9.97
CA SER A 318 14.58 -3.94 9.33
C SER A 318 16.05 -4.14 9.58
N PHE A 319 16.41 -4.49 10.81
CA PHE A 319 17.78 -4.82 11.17
C PHE A 319 18.29 -6.00 10.34
N ASN A 320 17.58 -7.13 10.37
CA ASN A 320 17.96 -8.32 9.61
C ASN A 320 18.06 -8.04 8.11
N TYR A 321 17.09 -7.30 7.55
CA TYR A 321 17.08 -6.91 6.14
C TYR A 321 18.29 -6.06 5.78
N SER A 322 18.53 -4.98 6.52
CA SER A 322 19.62 -4.04 6.24
C SER A 322 20.99 -4.69 6.42
N PHE A 323 21.15 -5.48 7.48
CA PHE A 323 22.40 -6.21 7.75
C PHE A 323 22.71 -7.21 6.64
N LYS A 324 21.72 -8.02 6.22
CA LYS A 324 21.90 -8.97 5.12
C LYS A 324 22.14 -8.26 3.78
N LYS A 325 21.43 -7.17 3.50
CA LYS A 325 21.61 -6.38 2.29
C LYS A 325 23.04 -5.85 2.15
N GLN A 326 23.66 -5.45 3.25
CA GLN A 326 24.98 -4.83 3.23
C GLN A 326 26.14 -5.81 3.41
N THR A 327 25.93 -6.91 4.14
CA THR A 327 27.01 -7.87 4.43
C THR A 327 26.92 -9.15 3.61
N GLY A 328 25.78 -9.41 2.95
CA GLY A 328 25.48 -10.69 2.31
C GLY A 328 25.06 -11.80 3.29
N MET A 329 25.25 -11.61 4.60
CA MET A 329 25.01 -12.60 5.65
C MET A 329 23.95 -12.12 6.63
N THR A 330 23.23 -13.04 7.24
CA THR A 330 22.38 -12.70 8.40
C THR A 330 23.26 -12.28 9.59
N PRO A 331 22.72 -11.50 10.54
CA PRO A 331 23.47 -11.10 11.74
C PRO A 331 24.04 -12.28 12.53
N SER A 332 23.29 -13.38 12.62
CA SER A 332 23.72 -14.59 13.32
C SER A 332 24.85 -15.30 12.59
N GLU A 333 24.76 -15.44 11.26
CA GLU A 333 25.83 -16.02 10.44
C GLU A 333 27.12 -15.21 10.57
N PHE A 334 27.01 -13.87 10.49
CA PHE A 334 28.16 -12.99 10.65
C PHE A 334 28.78 -13.11 12.04
N LYS A 335 27.96 -13.12 13.11
CA LYS A 335 28.45 -13.27 14.48
C LYS A 335 29.19 -14.60 14.70
N ASN A 336 28.72 -15.68 14.08
CA ASN A 336 29.38 -16.99 14.17
C ASN A 336 30.68 -17.08 13.35
N SER A 337 30.92 -16.13 12.44
CA SER A 337 32.13 -16.04 11.62
C SER A 337 33.22 -15.14 12.22
N LEU A 338 32.91 -14.40 13.30
CA LEU A 338 33.85 -13.61 14.08
C LEU A 338 34.55 -14.51 15.11
#